data_AF-A0A662SUA8-F1
#
_entry.id   AF-A0A662SUA8-F1
#
_cell.length_a   1.000
_cell.length_b   1.000
_cell.length_c   1.000
_cell.angle_alpha   90.00
_cell.angle_beta   90.00
_cell.angle_gamma   90.00
#
_symmetry.space_group_name_H-M   'P 1'
#
loop_
_entity.id
_entity.type
_entity.pdbx_description
1 polymer ?
#
loop_
_entity_poly.entity_id
_entity_poly.type
_entity_poly.pdbx_seq_one_letter_code
_entity_poly.pdbx_strand_id
1 'polypeptide(L)'
;PGLAERLERSPMLADRILDVIRLRRLSEGEVVELLKARAAHFSKEKPTLGPLSEEDLWRIARASGGVPREALKQAARLLAELAAGAEEPKPPTPPPEAELGELTPFELKVLKALALGEKTSAQVAAEVGSSRGSVNNALRRLLKRRLVERRGDRRAGYRYKLPDQVRRAVLAA
;
A
#
# COMPACT_ATOMS: atom_id res chain seq x y z
N PRO A 1 -20.32 2.99 30.80
CA PRO A 1 -21.05 1.93 31.53
C PRO A 1 -21.29 0.70 30.64
N GLY A 2 -20.94 -0.48 31.16
CA GLY A 2 -21.15 -1.76 30.45
C GLY A 2 -22.64 -2.10 30.32
N LEU A 3 -22.99 -3.09 29.49
CA LEU A 3 -24.38 -3.53 29.32
C LEU A 3 -25.01 -3.95 30.67
N ALA A 4 -24.27 -4.68 31.51
CA ALA A 4 -24.70 -5.08 32.85
C ALA A 4 -25.07 -3.86 33.73
N GLU A 5 -24.21 -2.85 33.74
CA GLU A 5 -24.41 -1.62 34.49
C GLU A 5 -25.59 -0.77 33.98
N ARG A 6 -25.92 -0.89 32.69
CA ARG A 6 -27.10 -0.23 32.08
C ARG A 6 -28.40 -0.98 32.39
N LEU A 7 -28.33 -2.30 32.56
CA LEU A 7 -29.48 -3.14 32.91
C LEU A 7 -29.84 -2.99 34.39
N GLU A 8 -28.84 -2.87 35.27
CA GLU A 8 -29.07 -2.56 36.69
C GLU A 8 -29.79 -1.22 36.90
N ARG A 9 -29.54 -0.23 36.04
CA ARG A 9 -30.16 1.11 36.11
C ARG A 9 -31.56 1.18 35.46
N SER A 10 -32.04 0.11 34.83
CA SER A 10 -33.35 0.09 34.16
C SER A 10 -33.92 -1.33 34.08
N PRO A 11 -34.63 -1.76 35.15
CA PRO A 11 -35.21 -3.11 35.21
C PRO A 11 -36.18 -3.40 34.04
N MET A 12 -36.92 -2.39 33.56
CA MET A 12 -37.81 -2.55 32.39
C MET A 12 -37.07 -2.88 31.09
N LEU A 13 -35.77 -2.57 30.98
CA LEU A 13 -34.95 -2.98 29.83
C LEU A 13 -34.45 -4.42 29.99
N ALA A 14 -34.22 -4.88 31.22
CA ALA A 14 -33.82 -6.25 31.49
C ALA A 14 -34.94 -7.24 31.11
N ASP A 15 -36.19 -6.91 31.43
CA ASP A 15 -37.36 -7.75 31.10
C ASP A 15 -37.63 -7.89 29.59
N ARG A 16 -37.05 -7.00 28.77
CA ARG A 16 -37.20 -7.00 27.30
C ARG A 16 -36.08 -7.74 26.57
N ILE A 17 -35.02 -8.15 27.29
CA ILE A 17 -33.92 -8.92 26.71
C ILE A 17 -34.19 -10.39 26.93
N LEU A 18 -34.48 -11.11 25.85
CA LEU A 18 -34.75 -12.54 25.87
C LEU A 18 -33.45 -13.35 25.98
N ASP A 19 -32.40 -12.92 25.29
CA ASP A 19 -31.13 -13.64 25.21
C ASP A 19 -29.93 -12.72 25.40
N VAL A 20 -28.95 -13.17 26.20
CA VAL A 20 -27.67 -12.50 26.39
C VAL A 20 -26.55 -13.38 25.84
N ILE A 21 -26.04 -13.02 24.67
CA ILE A 21 -24.89 -13.70 24.07
C ILE A 21 -23.61 -13.08 24.61
N ARG A 22 -22.84 -13.88 25.35
CA ARG A 22 -21.51 -13.49 25.84
C ARG A 22 -20.44 -14.00 24.89
N LEU A 23 -19.78 -13.08 24.20
CA LEU A 23 -18.64 -13.41 23.35
C LEU A 23 -17.40 -13.63 24.22
N ARG A 24 -16.63 -14.67 23.91
CA ARG A 24 -15.31 -14.94 24.49
C ARG A 24 -14.22 -14.75 23.44
N ARG A 25 -12.99 -14.63 23.92
CA ARG A 25 -11.82 -14.75 23.06
C ARG A 25 -11.73 -16.18 22.52
N LEU A 26 -11.26 -16.29 21.29
CA LEU A 26 -10.93 -17.56 20.68
C LEU A 26 -9.64 -18.11 21.32
N SER A 27 -9.57 -19.42 21.46
CA SER A 27 -8.31 -20.12 21.69
C SER A 27 -7.41 -20.03 20.46
N GLU A 28 -6.11 -20.30 20.64
CA GLU A 28 -5.17 -20.26 19.52
C GLU A 28 -5.57 -21.22 18.39
N GLY A 29 -6.04 -22.43 18.72
CA GLY A 29 -6.54 -23.40 17.75
C GLY A 29 -7.76 -22.89 16.97
N GLU A 30 -8.72 -22.25 17.66
CA GLU A 30 -9.88 -21.64 16.99
C GLU A 30 -9.50 -20.48 16.07
N VAL A 31 -8.45 -19.72 16.40
CA VAL A 31 -7.91 -18.69 15.51
C VAL A 31 -7.24 -19.31 14.27
N VAL A 32 -6.47 -20.38 14.44
CA VAL A 32 -5.86 -21.10 13.31
C VAL A 32 -6.93 -21.63 12.36
N GLU A 33 -7.97 -22.27 12.89
CA GLU A 33 -9.09 -22.77 12.07
C GLU A 33 -9.85 -21.65 11.37
N LEU A 34 -10.06 -20.51 12.04
CA LEU A 34 -10.64 -19.31 11.43
C LEU A 34 -9.80 -18.81 10.24
N LEU A 35 -8.47 -18.77 10.37
CA LEU A 35 -7.58 -18.33 9.30
C LEU A 35 -7.56 -19.31 8.12
N LYS A 36 -7.53 -20.63 8.39
CA LYS A 36 -7.64 -21.67 7.36
C LYS A 36 -8.97 -21.58 6.60
N ALA A 37 -10.08 -21.46 7.31
CA ALA A 37 -11.41 -21.31 6.73
C ALA A 37 -11.48 -20.04 5.85
N ARG A 38 -10.87 -18.94 6.31
CA ARG A 38 -10.80 -17.69 5.53
C ARG A 38 -9.97 -17.84 4.26
N ALA A 39 -8.82 -18.51 4.32
CA ALA A 39 -8.00 -18.78 3.13
C ALA A 39 -8.76 -19.65 2.11
N ALA A 40 -9.47 -20.68 2.58
CA ALA A 40 -10.28 -21.55 1.74
C ALA A 40 -11.48 -20.84 1.09
N HIS A 41 -12.14 -19.93 1.81
CA HIS A 41 -13.32 -19.21 1.31
C HIS A 41 -12.99 -18.17 0.23
N PHE A 42 -11.79 -17.56 0.28
CA PHE A 42 -11.41 -16.48 -0.64
C PHE A 42 -10.57 -16.94 -1.84
N SER A 43 -10.16 -18.21 -1.89
CA SER A 43 -9.48 -18.79 -3.05
C SER A 43 -10.34 -18.79 -4.33
N LYS A 44 -11.67 -18.70 -4.21
CA LYS A 44 -12.61 -18.78 -5.35
C LYS A 44 -12.84 -17.48 -6.11
N GLU A 45 -12.59 -16.31 -5.50
CA GLU A 45 -12.91 -15.01 -6.15
C GLU A 45 -11.79 -13.98 -6.09
N LYS A 46 -10.88 -14.03 -5.10
CA LYS A 46 -9.68 -13.19 -4.92
C LYS A 46 -8.94 -13.66 -3.65
N PRO A 47 -7.79 -14.35 -3.75
CA PRO A 47 -7.09 -14.84 -2.57
C PRO A 47 -6.63 -13.66 -1.71
N THR A 48 -7.40 -13.36 -0.66
CA THR A 48 -7.07 -12.29 0.30
C THR A 48 -6.11 -12.78 1.37
N LEU A 49 -6.02 -14.10 1.55
CA LEU A 49 -4.99 -14.77 2.31
C LEU A 49 -4.24 -15.71 1.35
N GLY A 50 -2.99 -15.39 1.03
CA GLY A 50 -2.09 -16.30 0.31
C GLY A 50 -1.69 -17.50 1.18
N PRO A 51 -0.90 -18.46 0.68
CA PRO A 51 -0.49 -19.61 1.47
C PRO A 51 0.40 -19.13 2.62
N LEU A 52 -0.16 -19.14 3.84
CA LEU A 52 0.59 -18.97 5.07
C LEU A 52 1.08 -20.33 5.53
N SER A 53 2.33 -20.41 6.00
CA SER A 53 2.84 -21.63 6.60
C SER A 53 2.09 -21.95 7.88
N GLU A 54 2.09 -23.21 8.31
CA GLU A 54 1.46 -23.60 9.57
C GLU A 54 2.06 -22.87 10.76
N GLU A 55 3.38 -22.64 10.75
CA GLU A 55 4.09 -21.85 11.76
C GLU A 55 3.61 -20.39 11.82
N ASP A 56 3.35 -19.78 10.65
CA ASP A 56 2.82 -18.41 10.57
C ASP A 56 1.41 -18.31 11.17
N LEU A 57 0.56 -19.30 10.91
CA LEU A 57 -0.79 -19.35 11.47
C LEU A 57 -0.75 -19.41 12.99
N TRP A 58 0.10 -20.26 13.56
CA TRP A 58 0.27 -20.37 15.01
C TRP A 58 0.90 -19.12 15.62
N ARG A 59 1.85 -18.49 14.94
CA ARG A 59 2.45 -17.21 15.36
C ARG A 59 1.40 -16.10 15.43
N ILE A 60 0.56 -15.99 14.40
CA ILE A 60 -0.55 -15.02 14.36
C ILE A 60 -1.59 -15.34 15.44
N ALA A 61 -1.91 -16.61 15.66
CA ALA A 61 -2.88 -17.02 16.68
C ALA A 61 -2.46 -16.56 18.07
N ARG A 62 -1.21 -16.82 18.47
CA ARG A 62 -0.62 -16.36 19.74
C ARG A 62 -0.64 -14.83 19.85
N ALA A 63 -0.17 -14.15 18.81
CA ALA A 63 -0.05 -12.69 18.80
C ALA A 63 -1.40 -11.96 18.73
N SER A 64 -2.48 -12.63 18.29
CA SER A 64 -3.82 -12.05 18.23
C SER A 64 -4.53 -11.99 19.60
N GLY A 65 -4.05 -12.75 20.58
CA GLY A 65 -4.69 -12.88 21.89
C GLY A 65 -6.15 -13.35 21.81
N GLY A 66 -6.50 -14.14 20.79
CA GLY A 66 -7.85 -14.69 20.61
C GLY A 66 -8.87 -13.71 20.01
N VAL A 67 -8.42 -12.58 19.45
CA VAL A 67 -9.28 -11.58 18.81
C VAL A 67 -9.28 -11.78 17.30
N PRO A 68 -10.41 -12.19 16.67
CA PRO A 68 -10.46 -12.53 15.25
C PRO A 68 -9.99 -11.41 14.33
N ARG A 69 -10.36 -10.16 14.65
CA ARG A 69 -10.01 -8.99 13.84
C ARG A 69 -8.50 -8.73 13.83
N GLU A 70 -7.83 -8.91 14.95
CA GLU A 70 -6.38 -8.73 15.04
C GLU A 70 -5.64 -9.86 14.33
N ALA A 71 -6.12 -11.11 14.45
CA ALA A 71 -5.56 -12.23 13.70
C ALA A 71 -5.59 -11.98 12.18
N LEU A 72 -6.73 -11.53 11.64
CA LEU A 72 -6.87 -11.22 10.21
C LEU A 72 -5.99 -10.05 9.78
N LYS A 73 -5.86 -9.01 10.61
CA LYS A 73 -5.00 -7.86 10.33
C LYS A 73 -3.53 -8.26 10.27
N GLN A 74 -3.08 -9.10 11.20
CA GLN A 74 -1.71 -9.62 11.21
C GLN A 74 -1.43 -10.53 10.01
N ALA A 75 -2.38 -11.40 9.67
CA ALA A 75 -2.29 -12.25 8.48
C ALA A 75 -2.15 -11.41 7.19
N ALA A 76 -2.97 -10.37 7.03
CA ALA A 76 -2.88 -9.46 5.88
C ALA A 76 -1.54 -8.71 5.82
N ARG A 77 -1.01 -8.28 6.98
CA ARG A 77 0.29 -7.61 7.06
C ARG A 77 1.43 -8.54 6.65
N LEU A 78 1.45 -9.77 7.18
CA LEU A 78 2.47 -10.75 6.84
C LEU A 78 2.48 -11.07 5.35
N LEU A 79 1.30 -11.18 4.73
CA LEU A 79 1.20 -11.40 3.29
C LEU A 79 1.70 -10.20 2.47
N ALA A 80 1.47 -8.98 2.93
CA ALA A 80 2.04 -7.80 2.29
C ALA A 80 3.57 -7.78 2.38
N GLU A 81 4.13 -8.20 3.52
CA GLU A 81 5.58 -8.33 3.72
C GLU A 81 6.17 -9.44 2.85
N LEU A 82 5.50 -10.59 2.75
CA LEU A 82 5.89 -11.69 1.86
C LEU A 82 5.80 -11.30 0.38
N ALA A 83 4.76 -10.57 -0.02
CA ALA A 83 4.64 -10.04 -1.39
C ALA A 83 5.74 -9.02 -1.71
N ALA A 84 6.11 -8.18 -0.73
CA ALA A 84 7.22 -7.23 -0.87
C ALA A 84 8.60 -7.91 -0.85
N GLY A 85 8.75 -9.05 -0.17
CA GLY A 85 9.98 -9.84 -0.15
C GLY A 85 10.12 -10.80 -1.34
N ALA A 86 9.00 -11.23 -1.94
CA ALA A 86 8.95 -12.06 -3.15
C ALA A 86 9.06 -11.22 -4.44
N GLU A 87 8.85 -9.90 -4.37
CA GLU A 87 9.49 -9.00 -5.32
C GLU A 87 11.00 -9.02 -5.02
N GLU A 88 11.70 -9.97 -5.64
CA GLU A 88 13.11 -9.75 -5.99
C GLU A 88 13.21 -8.32 -6.57
N PRO A 89 14.25 -7.53 -6.25
CA PRO A 89 14.51 -6.30 -6.96
C PRO A 89 14.68 -6.69 -8.43
N LYS A 90 13.61 -6.58 -9.21
CA LYS A 90 13.66 -6.83 -10.64
C LYS A 90 14.80 -5.94 -11.13
N PRO A 91 15.87 -6.49 -11.72
CA PRO A 91 16.95 -5.66 -12.24
C PRO A 91 16.28 -4.58 -13.09
N PRO A 92 16.69 -3.31 -12.98
CA PRO A 92 16.03 -2.22 -13.68
C PRO A 92 16.00 -2.59 -15.17
N THR A 93 14.84 -3.02 -15.66
CA THR A 93 14.65 -3.27 -17.08
C THR A 93 14.99 -1.95 -17.76
N PRO A 94 15.93 -1.93 -18.71
CA PRO A 94 16.25 -0.69 -19.42
C PRO A 94 14.93 -0.13 -19.99
N PRO A 95 14.69 1.19 -19.90
CA PRO A 95 13.51 1.77 -20.53
C PRO A 95 13.56 1.37 -22.02
N PRO A 96 12.54 0.69 -22.56
CA PRO A 96 12.50 0.45 -23.99
C PRO A 96 12.42 1.82 -24.64
N GLU A 97 13.26 2.09 -25.62
CA GLU A 97 13.25 3.31 -26.44
C GLU A 97 11.82 3.62 -26.99
N ALA A 98 10.94 2.61 -27.03
CA ALA A 98 9.51 2.71 -27.31
C ALA A 98 8.69 3.56 -26.31
N GLU A 99 9.00 3.60 -25.02
CA GLU A 99 8.21 4.35 -24.02
C GLU A 99 8.41 5.88 -24.09
N LEU A 100 9.56 6.34 -24.62
CA LEU A 100 9.79 7.75 -24.91
C LEU A 100 8.97 8.23 -26.12
N GLY A 101 8.65 7.32 -27.05
CA GLY A 101 7.82 7.62 -28.23
C GLY A 101 6.36 7.96 -27.90
N GLU A 102 5.87 7.52 -26.74
CA GLU A 102 4.50 7.82 -26.25
C GLU A 102 4.42 9.02 -25.29
N LEU A 103 5.50 9.80 -25.18
CA LEU A 103 5.50 11.00 -24.35
C LEU A 103 4.88 12.19 -25.06
N THR A 104 4.07 12.94 -24.33
CA THR A 104 3.63 14.24 -24.82
C THR A 104 4.83 15.20 -24.92
N PRO A 105 4.81 16.20 -25.84
CA PRO A 105 5.86 17.21 -25.92
C PRO A 105 6.12 17.92 -24.59
N PHE A 106 5.07 18.06 -23.77
CA PHE A 106 5.15 18.65 -22.44
C PHE A 106 5.90 17.76 -21.44
N GLU A 107 5.64 16.46 -21.42
CA GLU A 107 6.35 15.51 -20.57
C GLU A 107 7.83 15.42 -20.94
N LEU A 108 8.14 15.46 -22.23
CA LEU A 108 9.52 15.47 -22.74
C LEU A 108 10.25 16.76 -22.30
N LYS A 109 9.57 17.91 -22.33
CA LYS A 109 10.10 19.19 -21.80
C LYS A 109 10.37 19.12 -20.28
N VAL A 110 9.50 18.46 -19.52
CA VAL A 110 9.70 18.21 -18.08
C VAL A 110 10.89 17.28 -17.82
N LEU A 111 11.06 16.22 -18.61
CA LEU A 111 12.21 15.33 -18.50
C LEU A 111 13.52 16.06 -18.84
N LYS A 112 13.54 16.87 -19.92
CA LYS A 112 14.71 17.69 -20.28
C LYS A 112 15.10 18.65 -19.15
N ALA A 113 14.14 19.28 -18.48
CA ALA A 113 14.41 20.10 -17.31
C ALA A 113 15.04 19.31 -16.14
N LEU A 114 14.67 18.04 -15.95
CA LEU A 114 15.23 17.16 -14.93
C LEU A 114 16.57 16.51 -15.31
N ALA A 115 16.98 16.56 -16.58
CA ALA A 115 18.24 15.97 -17.04
C ALA A 115 19.48 16.65 -16.45
N LEU A 116 19.33 17.90 -16.01
CA LEU A 116 20.40 18.72 -15.40
C LEU A 116 20.59 18.46 -13.90
N GLY A 117 19.75 17.64 -13.27
CA GLY A 117 19.90 17.26 -11.86
C GLY A 117 18.60 17.20 -11.07
N GLU A 118 18.72 16.99 -9.77
CA GLU A 118 17.58 16.89 -8.88
C GLU A 118 16.89 18.26 -8.69
N LYS A 119 15.59 18.33 -9.01
CA LYS A 119 14.81 19.56 -8.90
C LYS A 119 13.48 19.33 -8.19
N THR A 120 12.98 20.37 -7.55
CA THR A 120 11.62 20.39 -6.98
C THR A 120 10.60 20.69 -8.08
N SER A 121 9.31 20.36 -7.85
CA SER A 121 8.27 20.69 -8.82
C SER A 121 8.11 22.19 -9.07
N ALA A 122 8.50 23.05 -8.12
CA ALA A 122 8.52 24.50 -8.30
C ALA A 122 9.65 24.95 -9.25
N GLN A 123 10.85 24.38 -9.09
CA GLN A 123 11.99 24.68 -9.97
C GLN A 123 11.73 24.20 -11.40
N VAL A 124 11.18 22.99 -11.56
CA VAL A 124 10.80 22.47 -12.88
C VAL A 124 9.72 23.34 -13.52
N ALA A 125 8.74 23.82 -12.75
CA ALA A 125 7.70 24.73 -13.25
C ALA A 125 8.27 26.05 -13.75
N ALA A 126 9.21 26.64 -13.01
CA ALA A 126 9.88 27.88 -13.42
C ALA A 126 10.67 27.70 -14.73
N GLU A 127 11.37 26.58 -14.87
CA GLU A 127 12.22 26.30 -16.05
C GLU A 127 11.43 25.90 -17.29
N VAL A 128 10.37 25.12 -17.12
CA VAL A 128 9.49 24.72 -18.23
C VAL A 128 8.56 25.87 -18.64
N GLY A 129 8.44 26.92 -17.82
CA GLY A 129 7.55 28.05 -18.04
C GLY A 129 6.08 27.64 -17.95
N SER A 130 5.73 26.79 -16.98
CA SER A 130 4.38 26.25 -16.84
C SER A 130 3.90 26.28 -15.39
N SER A 131 2.59 26.09 -15.18
CA SER A 131 2.04 26.09 -13.84
C SER A 131 2.55 24.90 -13.03
N ARG A 132 2.72 25.10 -11.71
CA ARG A 132 3.09 24.02 -10.79
C ARG A 132 2.09 22.86 -10.80
N GLY A 133 0.80 23.15 -11.05
CA GLY A 133 -0.25 22.14 -11.20
C GLY A 133 -0.04 21.24 -12.43
N SER A 134 0.25 21.85 -13.58
CA SER A 134 0.54 21.13 -14.83
C SER A 134 1.78 20.24 -14.68
N VAL A 135 2.84 20.77 -14.08
CA VAL A 135 4.07 20.01 -13.81
C VAL A 135 3.82 18.88 -12.81
N ASN A 136 3.08 19.10 -11.73
CA ASN A 136 2.74 18.02 -10.80
C ASN A 136 1.93 16.90 -11.47
N ASN A 137 1.03 17.24 -12.39
CA ASN A 137 0.27 16.24 -13.14
C ASN A 137 1.17 15.44 -14.10
N ALA A 138 2.09 16.10 -14.81
CA ALA A 138 3.08 15.42 -15.64
C ALA A 138 4.01 14.52 -14.81
N LEU A 139 4.56 15.03 -13.69
CA LEU A 139 5.41 14.25 -12.79
C LEU A 139 4.70 13.04 -12.20
N ARG A 140 3.39 13.14 -11.90
CA ARG A 140 2.58 11.98 -11.46
C ARG A 140 2.49 10.91 -12.54
N ARG A 141 2.29 11.29 -13.81
CA ARG A 141 2.24 10.34 -14.94
C ARG A 141 3.61 9.69 -15.17
N LEU A 142 4.67 10.49 -15.16
CA LEU A 142 6.05 10.04 -15.31
C LEU A 142 6.50 9.11 -14.17
N LEU A 143 6.08 9.37 -12.92
CA LEU A 143 6.29 8.47 -11.78
C LEU A 143 5.59 7.13 -11.99
N LYS A 144 4.33 7.15 -12.48
CA LYS A 144 3.58 5.91 -12.77
C LYS A 144 4.26 5.07 -13.84
N ARG A 145 4.90 5.72 -14.82
CA ARG A 145 5.73 5.10 -15.87
C ARG A 145 7.17 4.79 -15.43
N ARG A 146 7.54 5.05 -14.16
CA ARG A 146 8.90 4.84 -13.61
C ARG A 146 10.02 5.59 -14.36
N LEU A 147 9.68 6.67 -15.08
CA LEU A 147 10.66 7.50 -15.82
C LEU A 147 11.35 8.55 -14.93
N VAL A 148 10.82 8.77 -13.73
CA VAL A 148 11.31 9.75 -12.76
C VAL A 148 11.26 9.11 -11.38
N GLU A 149 12.26 9.38 -10.56
CA GLU A 149 12.30 9.02 -9.14
C GLU A 149 11.93 10.20 -8.27
N ARG A 150 11.24 9.94 -7.16
CA ARG A 150 10.89 10.95 -6.16
C ARG A 150 11.63 10.68 -4.87
N ARG A 151 12.43 11.66 -4.41
CA ARG A 151 13.12 11.65 -3.11
C ARG A 151 12.56 12.71 -2.18
N GLY A 152 12.60 12.43 -0.88
CA GLY A 152 12.14 13.33 0.19
C GLY A 152 10.75 12.99 0.73
N ASP A 153 10.43 13.62 1.86
CA ASP A 153 9.18 13.44 2.60
C ASP A 153 8.32 14.72 2.55
N ARG A 154 7.04 14.59 2.87
CA ARG A 154 6.02 15.66 2.85
C ARG A 154 6.41 16.89 3.67
N ARG A 155 7.32 16.74 4.65
CA ARG A 155 7.88 17.82 5.49
C ARG A 155 9.05 18.57 4.84
N ALA A 156 9.87 17.90 4.02
CA ALA A 156 11.07 18.46 3.41
C ALA A 156 10.87 18.91 1.95
N GLY A 157 9.73 18.55 1.35
CA GLY A 157 9.41 18.83 -0.05
C GLY A 157 9.98 17.77 -0.98
N TYR A 158 9.16 17.33 -1.94
CA TYR A 158 9.57 16.31 -2.90
C TYR A 158 10.55 16.87 -3.94
N ARG A 159 11.65 16.14 -4.14
CA ARG A 159 12.61 16.33 -5.22
C ARG A 159 12.50 15.19 -6.22
N TYR A 160 12.74 15.51 -7.47
CA TYR A 160 12.59 14.60 -8.59
C TYR A 160 13.94 14.44 -9.30
N LYS A 161 14.28 13.21 -9.64
CA LYS A 161 15.51 12.86 -10.37
C LYS A 161 15.18 11.95 -11.54
N LEU A 162 15.94 12.03 -12.63
CA LEU A 162 15.92 10.99 -13.65
C LEU A 162 16.81 9.81 -13.24
N PRO A 163 16.36 8.57 -13.44
CA PRO A 163 17.26 7.42 -13.53
C PRO A 163 18.32 7.66 -14.60
N ASP A 164 19.55 7.16 -14.40
CA ASP A 164 20.67 7.43 -15.32
C ASP A 164 20.41 6.93 -16.75
N GLN A 165 19.66 5.85 -16.89
CA GLN A 165 19.24 5.31 -18.19
C GLN A 165 18.31 6.28 -18.93
N VAL A 166 17.28 6.80 -18.25
CA VAL A 166 16.34 7.79 -18.83
C VAL A 166 17.06 9.09 -19.14
N ARG A 167 17.97 9.52 -18.27
CA ARG A 167 18.78 10.72 -18.49
C ARG A 167 19.60 10.63 -19.78
N ARG A 168 20.26 9.49 -20.05
CA ARG A 168 21.01 9.27 -21.30
C ARG A 168 20.10 9.31 -22.51
N ALA A 169 18.94 8.65 -22.45
CA ALA A 169 18.00 8.61 -23.56
C ALA A 169 17.39 9.99 -23.87
N VAL A 170 17.08 10.79 -22.85
CA VAL A 170 16.57 12.17 -23.01
C VAL A 170 17.62 13.14 -23.55
N LEU A 171 18.91 12.91 -23.26
CA LEU A 171 20.02 13.70 -23.81
C LEU A 171 20.39 13.29 -25.24
N ALA A 172 20.07 12.05 -25.64
CA ALA A 172 20.28 11.55 -26.99
C ALA A 172 19.14 11.92 -27.96
N ALA A 173 18.00 12.42 -27.46
CA ALA A 173 16.78 12.77 -28.21
C ALA A 173 16.52 14.29 -28.28
#